data_AF-A0A8T8E1L7-F1
#
_entry.id   AF-A0A8T8E1L7-F1
#
_cell.length_a   1.000
_cell.length_b   1.000
_cell.length_c   1.000
_cell.angle_alpha   90.00
_cell.angle_beta   90.00
_cell.angle_gamma   90.00
#
_symmetry.space_group_name_H-M   'P 1'
#
loop_
_entity.id
_entity.type
_entity.pdbx_description
1 polymer ?
#
loop_
_entity_poly.entity_id
_entity_poly.type
_entity_poly.pdbx_seq_one_letter_code
_entity_poly.pdbx_strand_id
1 'polypeptide(L)'
;MFDRIAEARERNGQPREERPEEVDEFFEPTEEVGYKQGLSLLDRSYENYPSRQELLQPGNGDTLDTLSEHELVTSISDVASELNIRDEVIEKAANLHGVDLSTFEITVDTSNEDTITVPLEGDVAIEHLREPLYEDSRLLYHLYVQCGMGVEEIAQTLSDSLDSVNTSVLERDIQQGLIDVGLLEGNRTDDGRGTVEEEDLRLGGTSIEMKEPESDIRERGGLTVNASDYA
;
A
#
# COMPACT_ATOMS: atom_id res chain seq x y z
N MET A 1 -14.98 -3.20 17.33
CA MET A 1 -14.73 -3.53 15.90
C MET A 1 -15.57 -2.64 14.99
N PHE A 2 -16.89 -2.53 15.22
CA PHE A 2 -17.76 -1.62 14.46
C PHE A 2 -17.40 -0.14 14.60
N ASP A 3 -16.97 0.29 15.80
CA ASP A 3 -16.60 1.70 16.06
C ASP A 3 -15.41 2.14 15.19
N ARG A 4 -14.39 1.28 15.04
CA ARG A 4 -13.22 1.58 14.20
C ARG A 4 -13.55 1.70 12.71
N ILE A 5 -14.56 0.97 12.22
CA ILE A 5 -15.01 1.07 10.82
C ILE A 5 -15.78 2.37 10.60
N ALA A 6 -16.60 2.78 11.57
CA ALA A 6 -17.30 4.06 11.52
C ALA A 6 -16.31 5.25 11.53
N GLU A 7 -15.36 5.23 12.46
CA GLU A 7 -14.26 6.22 12.51
C GLU A 7 -13.44 6.24 11.21
N ALA A 8 -13.16 5.07 10.63
CA ALA A 8 -12.45 4.98 9.35
C ALA A 8 -13.25 5.61 8.20
N ARG A 9 -14.58 5.48 8.17
CA ARG A 9 -15.41 6.15 7.14
C ARG A 9 -15.39 7.66 7.29
N GLU A 10 -15.43 8.16 8.52
CA GLU A 10 -15.41 9.61 8.80
C GLU A 10 -14.11 10.30 8.36
N ARG A 11 -12.99 9.56 8.34
CA ARG A 11 -11.70 10.08 7.85
C ARG A 11 -11.66 10.36 6.36
N ASN A 12 -12.58 9.80 5.58
CA ASN A 12 -12.68 10.03 4.12
C ASN A 12 -11.33 9.91 3.38
N GLY A 13 -10.54 8.89 3.71
CA GLY A 13 -9.25 8.60 3.09
C GLY A 13 -8.04 9.30 3.72
N GLN A 14 -8.25 10.11 4.76
CA GLN A 14 -7.15 10.75 5.48
C GLN A 14 -6.51 9.81 6.53
N PRO A 15 -5.20 9.98 6.83
CA PRO A 15 -4.55 9.28 7.94
C PRO A 15 -5.24 9.53 9.28
N ARG A 16 -5.16 8.58 10.21
CA ARG A 16 -5.67 8.73 11.57
C ARG A 16 -4.67 9.53 12.41
N GLU A 17 -5.15 10.59 13.08
CA GLU A 17 -4.31 11.46 13.91
C GLU A 17 -3.65 10.71 15.09
N GLU A 18 -4.37 9.77 15.72
CA GLU A 18 -3.85 8.95 16.83
C GLU A 18 -3.56 7.51 16.37
N ARG A 19 -2.66 7.32 15.39
CA ARG A 19 -2.25 5.98 14.92
C ARG A 19 -1.14 5.37 15.79
N PRO A 20 -0.91 4.04 15.73
CA PRO A 20 0.19 3.41 16.46
C PRO A 20 1.53 3.99 15.99
N GLU A 21 2.47 4.21 16.93
CA GLU A 21 3.80 4.77 16.64
C GLU A 21 4.57 3.92 15.63
N GLU A 22 4.36 2.59 15.65
CA GLU A 22 4.99 1.66 14.71
C GLU A 22 4.60 1.93 13.24
N VAL A 23 3.46 2.59 13.00
CA VAL A 23 3.03 2.98 11.65
C VAL A 23 3.75 4.26 11.20
N ASP A 24 4.03 5.17 12.13
CA ASP A 24 4.84 6.36 11.82
C ASP A 24 6.31 5.97 11.60
N GLU A 25 6.85 5.09 12.45
CA GLU A 25 8.20 4.50 12.29
C GLU A 25 8.35 3.76 10.95
N PHE A 26 7.30 3.11 10.46
CA PHE A 26 7.31 2.44 9.15
C PHE A 26 7.58 3.41 7.98
N PHE A 27 7.22 4.69 8.12
CA PHE A 27 7.50 5.72 7.12
C PHE A 27 8.76 6.53 7.43
N GLU A 28 9.45 6.25 8.53
CA GLU A 28 10.75 6.85 8.76
C GLU A 28 11.72 6.34 7.70
N PRO A 29 12.44 7.25 7.02
CA PRO A 29 13.39 6.84 6.00
C PRO A 29 14.43 5.91 6.62
N THR A 30 14.58 4.72 6.06
CA THR A 30 15.64 3.78 6.42
C THR A 30 16.94 4.12 5.69
N GLU A 31 18.06 3.61 6.19
CA GLU A 31 19.30 3.63 5.42
C GLU A 31 19.12 2.76 4.19
N GLU A 32 19.30 3.35 3.01
CA GLU A 32 19.20 2.66 1.74
C GLU A 32 20.35 3.11 0.84
N VAL A 33 20.87 2.17 0.05
CA VAL A 33 21.89 2.49 -0.96
C VAL A 33 21.25 3.33 -2.06
N GLY A 34 21.78 4.53 -2.26
CA GLY A 34 21.43 5.35 -3.40
C GLY A 34 21.26 6.81 -3.01
N TYR A 35 21.75 7.70 -3.88
CA TYR A 35 21.69 9.12 -3.64
C TYR A 35 20.24 9.60 -3.47
N LYS A 36 19.91 10.02 -2.25
CA LYS A 36 18.58 10.48 -1.82
C LYS A 36 17.47 9.42 -1.90
N GLN A 37 17.81 8.13 -1.82
CA GLN A 37 16.81 7.06 -1.71
C GLN A 37 16.38 6.84 -0.25
N GLY A 38 17.25 7.10 0.73
CA GLY A 38 16.93 7.01 2.14
C GLY A 38 17.76 7.94 3.02
N LEU A 39 18.11 7.46 4.21
CA LEU A 39 19.12 8.10 5.05
C LEU A 39 20.51 7.97 4.42
N SER A 40 21.31 9.01 4.62
CA SER A 40 22.70 9.05 4.16
C SER A 40 23.54 8.01 4.89
N LEU A 41 24.31 7.23 4.12
CA LEU A 41 25.23 6.22 4.66
C LEU A 41 26.50 6.80 5.29
N LEU A 42 26.71 8.13 5.20
CA LEU A 42 27.95 8.79 5.61
C LEU A 42 27.83 9.71 6.84
N ASP A 43 26.81 9.49 7.70
CA ASP A 43 26.54 10.30 8.90
C ASP A 43 26.54 11.83 8.65
N ARG A 44 26.26 12.23 7.40
CA ARG A 44 26.29 13.62 6.96
C ARG A 44 25.28 13.85 5.85
N SER A 45 24.77 15.07 5.68
CA SER A 45 23.81 15.31 4.59
C SER A 45 24.43 15.08 3.21
N TYR A 46 23.61 14.61 2.26
CA TYR A 46 23.99 14.42 0.86
C TYR A 46 24.61 15.66 0.18
N GLU A 47 24.30 16.86 0.68
CA GLU A 47 24.89 18.10 0.19
C GLU A 47 26.39 18.23 0.51
N ASN A 48 26.85 17.50 1.52
CA ASN A 48 28.25 17.46 1.96
C ASN A 48 29.01 16.25 1.38
N TYR A 49 28.39 15.51 0.46
CA TYR A 49 29.07 14.42 -0.23
C TYR A 49 30.12 14.99 -1.18
N PRO A 50 31.28 14.33 -1.32
CA PRO A 50 32.30 14.78 -2.24
C PRO A 50 31.77 14.68 -3.68
N SER A 51 31.93 15.76 -4.43
CA SER A 51 31.69 15.74 -5.87
C SER A 51 32.71 14.84 -6.58
N ARG A 52 32.41 14.50 -7.83
CA ARG A 52 33.30 13.72 -8.72
C ARG A 52 34.76 14.19 -8.72
N GLN A 53 34.99 15.51 -8.66
CA GLN A 53 36.34 16.08 -8.70
C GLN A 53 37.00 16.07 -7.33
N GLU A 54 36.23 16.20 -6.26
CA GLU A 54 36.71 16.15 -4.88
C GLU A 54 37.09 14.73 -4.49
N LEU A 55 36.36 13.72 -4.96
CA LEU A 55 36.68 12.32 -4.68
C LEU A 55 38.10 11.92 -5.13
N LEU A 56 38.64 12.59 -6.15
CA LEU A 56 40.02 12.36 -6.62
C LEU A 56 41.09 13.14 -5.83
N GLN A 57 40.69 13.93 -4.83
CA GLN A 57 41.61 14.68 -3.97
C GLN A 57 42.11 13.79 -2.82
N PRO A 58 43.38 13.94 -2.40
CA PRO A 58 43.99 13.08 -1.37
C PRO A 58 43.25 13.03 -0.02
N GLY A 59 42.43 14.05 0.29
CA GLY A 59 41.71 14.13 1.56
C GLY A 59 40.37 13.39 1.60
N ASN A 60 39.94 12.76 0.49
CA ASN A 60 38.63 12.11 0.39
C ASN A 60 38.71 10.58 0.31
N GLY A 61 39.89 9.98 0.54
CA GLY A 61 40.05 8.53 0.60
C GLY A 61 39.19 7.89 1.69
N ASP A 62 39.13 8.50 2.88
CA ASP A 62 38.35 8.04 4.03
C ASP A 62 36.86 7.88 3.70
N THR A 63 36.33 8.67 2.76
CA THR A 63 34.90 8.56 2.37
C THR A 63 34.62 7.26 1.63
N LEU A 64 35.54 6.81 0.77
CA LEU A 64 35.39 5.52 0.08
C LEU A 64 35.62 4.35 1.03
N ASP A 65 36.54 4.52 1.98
CA ASP A 65 36.82 3.51 3.01
C ASP A 65 35.57 3.29 3.86
N THR A 66 34.98 4.37 4.42
CA THR A 66 33.75 4.29 5.21
C THR A 66 32.57 3.71 4.45
N LEU A 67 32.36 4.12 3.19
CA LEU A 67 31.29 3.53 2.37
C LEU A 67 31.53 2.05 2.08
N SER A 68 32.78 1.64 1.83
CA SER A 68 33.09 0.24 1.55
C SER A 68 32.95 -0.68 2.76
N GLU A 69 33.00 -0.12 3.97
CA GLU A 69 32.77 -0.84 5.24
C GLU A 69 31.28 -0.85 5.65
N HIS A 70 30.41 -0.11 4.95
CA HIS A 70 28.99 -0.03 5.28
C HIS A 70 28.27 -1.34 4.93
N GLU A 71 27.39 -1.83 5.82
CA GLU A 71 26.76 -3.15 5.67
C GLU A 71 25.87 -3.29 4.42
N LEU A 72 25.23 -2.18 4.02
CA LEU A 72 24.39 -2.11 2.83
C LEU A 72 25.18 -2.00 1.51
N VAL A 73 26.46 -1.62 1.57
CA VAL A 73 27.28 -1.43 0.37
C VAL A 73 27.96 -2.75 0.02
N THR A 74 27.40 -3.43 -0.98
CA THR A 74 27.85 -4.76 -1.42
C THR A 74 28.65 -4.72 -2.71
N SER A 75 28.66 -3.59 -3.42
CA SER A 75 29.30 -3.46 -4.73
C SER A 75 29.87 -2.07 -5.00
N ILE A 76 30.74 -1.97 -6.01
CA ILE A 76 31.19 -0.67 -6.55
C ILE A 76 30.00 0.14 -7.07
N SER A 77 28.99 -0.54 -7.62
CA SER A 77 27.78 0.09 -8.14
C SER A 77 26.95 0.72 -7.03
N ASP A 78 26.99 0.16 -5.82
CA ASP A 78 26.30 0.69 -4.64
C ASP A 78 26.97 1.99 -4.18
N VAL A 79 28.31 2.00 -4.08
CA VAL A 79 29.10 3.21 -3.79
C VAL A 79 28.84 4.29 -4.85
N ALA A 80 28.80 3.90 -6.12
CA ALA A 80 28.53 4.77 -7.25
C ALA A 80 27.12 5.37 -7.18
N SER A 81 26.12 4.54 -6.85
CA SER A 81 24.72 4.94 -6.70
C SER A 81 24.53 5.89 -5.52
N GLU A 82 25.17 5.58 -4.39
CA GLU A 82 25.12 6.40 -3.17
C GLU A 82 25.75 7.78 -3.37
N LEU A 83 26.92 7.84 -4.04
CA LEU A 83 27.61 9.09 -4.32
C LEU A 83 27.05 9.84 -5.54
N ASN A 84 26.13 9.24 -6.31
CA ASN A 84 25.68 9.73 -7.62
C ASN A 84 26.86 10.00 -8.58
N ILE A 85 27.82 9.07 -8.61
CA ILE A 85 29.05 9.14 -9.41
C ILE A 85 29.16 7.85 -10.21
N ARG A 86 29.69 7.92 -11.43
CA ARG A 86 29.91 6.72 -12.26
C ARG A 86 30.96 5.79 -11.67
N ASP A 87 30.72 4.49 -11.79
CA ASP A 87 31.56 3.38 -11.32
C ASP A 87 33.04 3.57 -11.71
N GLU A 88 33.30 3.98 -12.96
CA GLU A 88 34.64 4.23 -13.51
C GLU A 88 35.45 5.26 -12.70
N VAL A 89 34.76 6.22 -12.09
CA VAL A 89 35.38 7.26 -11.26
C VAL A 89 35.64 6.72 -9.85
N ILE A 90 34.71 5.91 -9.32
CA ILE A 90 34.87 5.23 -8.03
C ILE A 90 36.08 4.29 -8.08
N GLU A 91 36.17 3.44 -9.11
CA GLU A 91 37.33 2.56 -9.33
C GLU A 91 38.64 3.35 -9.38
N LYS A 92 38.65 4.47 -10.12
CA LYS A 92 39.84 5.30 -10.24
C LYS A 92 40.21 5.97 -8.92
N ALA A 93 39.23 6.41 -8.13
CA ALA A 93 39.44 7.03 -6.85
C ALA A 93 39.91 6.00 -5.80
N ALA A 94 39.33 4.80 -5.79
CA ALA A 94 39.74 3.71 -4.93
C ALA A 94 41.20 3.28 -5.21
N ASN A 95 41.56 3.11 -6.48
CA ASN A 95 42.94 2.83 -6.88
C ASN A 95 43.92 3.97 -6.50
N LEU A 96 43.45 5.22 -6.54
CA LEU A 96 44.27 6.38 -6.17
C LEU A 96 44.54 6.43 -4.66
N HIS A 97 43.53 6.09 -3.86
CA HIS A 97 43.58 6.14 -2.39
C HIS A 97 44.02 4.84 -1.73
N GLY A 98 44.12 3.75 -2.50
CA GLY A 98 44.52 2.43 -1.99
C GLY A 98 43.41 1.70 -1.24
N VAL A 99 42.14 2.05 -1.50
CA VAL A 99 40.97 1.39 -0.90
C VAL A 99 40.68 0.10 -1.66
N ASP A 100 40.63 -1.02 -0.95
CA ASP A 100 40.39 -2.34 -1.54
C ASP A 100 38.90 -2.64 -1.69
N LEU A 101 38.35 -2.22 -2.82
CA LEU A 101 36.96 -2.49 -3.21
C LEU A 101 36.77 -3.90 -3.79
N SER A 102 37.75 -4.81 -3.71
CA SER A 102 37.60 -6.18 -4.25
C SER A 102 36.95 -7.17 -3.28
N THR A 103 36.69 -6.74 -2.04
CA THR A 103 36.11 -7.57 -0.95
C THR A 103 34.58 -7.66 -1.00
N PHE A 104 33.96 -7.17 -2.07
CA PHE A 104 32.53 -7.22 -2.31
C PHE A 104 32.04 -8.66 -2.57
N GLU A 105 31.94 -9.44 -1.50
CA GLU A 105 31.29 -10.75 -1.46
C GLU A 105 30.15 -10.71 -0.44
N ILE A 106 29.09 -9.96 -0.75
CA ILE A 106 27.83 -10.08 -0.02
C ILE A 106 26.76 -10.45 -1.04
N THR A 107 26.15 -11.59 -0.81
CA THR A 107 24.96 -12.05 -1.55
C THR A 107 23.83 -11.18 -1.06
N VAL A 108 23.39 -10.24 -1.90
CA VAL A 108 22.17 -9.47 -1.67
C VAL A 108 21.05 -10.50 -1.47
N ASP A 109 20.37 -10.46 -0.32
CA ASP A 109 19.10 -11.14 -0.15
C ASP A 109 18.20 -10.55 -1.25
N THR A 110 17.98 -11.33 -2.30
CA THR A 110 16.97 -11.01 -3.31
C THR A 110 15.68 -10.88 -2.54
N SER A 111 15.25 -9.63 -2.30
CA SER A 111 13.93 -9.25 -1.85
C SER A 111 12.93 -10.22 -2.44
N ASN A 112 12.28 -11.02 -1.58
CA ASN A 112 11.35 -12.04 -2.01
C ASN A 112 10.28 -11.36 -2.87
N GLU A 113 10.31 -11.59 -4.18
CA GLU A 113 9.38 -10.97 -5.16
C GLU A 113 7.91 -11.28 -4.85
N ASP A 114 7.66 -12.21 -3.92
CA ASP A 114 6.35 -12.73 -3.54
C ASP A 114 5.85 -12.21 -2.17
N THR A 115 6.50 -11.23 -1.54
CA THR A 115 6.07 -10.67 -0.24
C THR A 115 5.89 -9.16 -0.26
N ILE A 116 4.88 -8.68 0.46
CA ILE A 116 4.65 -7.28 0.77
C ILE A 116 4.90 -7.02 2.25
N THR A 117 5.73 -6.04 2.59
CA THR A 117 5.94 -5.62 3.97
C THR A 117 4.85 -4.63 4.37
N VAL A 118 4.11 -4.94 5.43
CA VAL A 118 3.05 -4.08 5.97
C VAL A 118 3.32 -3.71 7.43
N PRO A 119 2.92 -2.50 7.88
CA PRO A 119 3.05 -2.11 9.28
C PRO A 119 2.32 -3.10 10.20
N LEU A 120 2.81 -3.34 11.42
CA LEU A 120 2.20 -4.21 12.45
C LEU A 120 2.10 -5.72 12.15
N GLU A 121 2.07 -6.14 10.88
CA GLU A 121 2.01 -7.56 10.48
C GLU A 121 3.32 -8.07 9.83
N GLY A 122 4.22 -7.19 9.38
CA GLY A 122 5.50 -7.57 8.77
C GLY A 122 5.33 -8.07 7.33
N ASP A 123 6.13 -9.05 6.92
CA ASP A 123 6.08 -9.57 5.55
C ASP A 123 4.88 -10.51 5.34
N VAL A 124 4.03 -10.17 4.37
CA VAL A 124 2.84 -10.93 3.98
C VAL A 124 3.04 -11.48 2.57
N ALA A 125 2.81 -12.79 2.40
CA ALA A 125 2.92 -13.43 1.10
C ALA A 125 1.78 -13.00 0.15
N ILE A 126 2.15 -12.47 -1.02
CA ILE A 126 1.24 -11.97 -2.06
C ILE A 126 0.34 -13.09 -2.59
N GLU A 127 0.82 -14.34 -2.61
CA GLU A 127 0.08 -15.52 -3.08
C GLU A 127 -1.24 -15.80 -2.32
N HIS A 128 -1.44 -15.21 -1.15
CA HIS A 128 -2.64 -15.36 -0.34
C HIS A 128 -3.63 -14.20 -0.47
N LEU A 129 -3.25 -13.16 -1.22
CA LEU A 129 -4.02 -11.95 -1.40
C LEU A 129 -4.75 -11.98 -2.74
N ARG A 130 -5.88 -11.27 -2.81
CA ARG A 130 -6.61 -11.11 -4.06
C ARG A 130 -5.84 -10.18 -5.00
N GLU A 131 -5.75 -10.57 -6.26
CA GLU A 131 -5.30 -9.69 -7.33
C GLU A 131 -6.50 -8.97 -7.98
N PRO A 132 -6.39 -7.66 -8.25
CA PRO A 132 -5.28 -6.77 -7.87
C PRO A 132 -5.26 -6.50 -6.34
N LEU A 133 -4.07 -6.27 -5.76
CA LEU A 133 -3.89 -6.13 -4.30
C LEU A 133 -4.75 -5.01 -3.68
N TYR A 134 -4.99 -3.94 -4.43
CA TYR A 134 -5.86 -2.84 -4.03
C TYR A 134 -7.35 -3.19 -4.02
N GLU A 135 -7.76 -4.40 -4.42
CA GLU A 135 -9.11 -4.94 -4.23
C GLU A 135 -9.19 -5.91 -3.04
N ASP A 136 -8.06 -6.25 -2.40
CA ASP A 136 -8.07 -7.19 -1.29
C ASP A 136 -8.65 -6.54 -0.02
N SER A 137 -9.83 -7.01 0.37
CA SER A 137 -10.55 -6.50 1.54
C SER A 137 -9.80 -6.66 2.87
N ARG A 138 -8.93 -7.67 3.01
CA ARG A 138 -8.20 -7.93 4.26
C ARG A 138 -7.01 -6.98 4.36
N LEU A 139 -6.26 -6.85 3.27
CA LEU A 139 -5.15 -5.92 3.16
C LEU A 139 -5.63 -4.47 3.37
N LEU A 140 -6.67 -4.05 2.65
CA LEU A 140 -7.24 -2.71 2.81
C LEU A 140 -7.81 -2.47 4.21
N TYR A 141 -8.44 -3.47 4.83
CA TYR A 141 -8.91 -3.35 6.21
C TYR A 141 -7.74 -3.17 7.19
N HIS A 142 -6.67 -3.95 7.02
CA HIS A 142 -5.49 -3.86 7.85
C HIS A 142 -4.84 -2.48 7.72
N LEU A 143 -4.45 -2.07 6.50
CA LEU A 143 -3.76 -0.80 6.26
C LEU A 143 -4.63 0.41 6.63
N TYR A 144 -5.89 0.45 6.20
CA TYR A 144 -6.74 1.60 6.44
C TYR A 144 -7.30 1.63 7.87
N VAL A 145 -7.85 0.52 8.40
CA VAL A 145 -8.57 0.52 9.68
C VAL A 145 -7.66 0.20 10.87
N GLN A 146 -6.74 -0.76 10.73
CA GLN A 146 -5.87 -1.17 11.84
C GLN A 146 -4.67 -0.22 11.96
N CYS A 147 -3.93 -0.01 10.87
CA CYS A 147 -2.77 0.88 10.83
C CYS A 147 -3.18 2.36 10.81
N GLY A 148 -4.38 2.68 10.32
CA GLY A 148 -4.86 4.06 10.29
C GLY A 148 -4.19 4.89 9.20
N MET A 149 -3.66 4.25 8.15
CA MET A 149 -3.02 4.93 7.03
C MET A 149 -4.05 5.70 6.19
N GLY A 150 -3.57 6.72 5.47
CA GLY A 150 -4.33 7.43 4.44
C GLY A 150 -4.26 6.74 3.07
N VAL A 151 -5.07 7.19 2.13
CA VAL A 151 -5.09 6.67 0.75
C VAL A 151 -3.75 6.85 0.04
N GLU A 152 -3.11 8.00 0.25
CA GLU A 152 -1.79 8.33 -0.31
C GLU A 152 -0.70 7.39 0.23
N GLU A 153 -0.65 7.23 1.55
CA GLU A 153 0.28 6.33 2.23
C GLU A 153 0.10 4.88 1.79
N ILE A 154 -1.15 4.41 1.64
CA ILE A 154 -1.44 3.06 1.13
C ILE A 154 -0.98 2.89 -0.31
N ALA A 155 -1.22 3.89 -1.17
CA ALA A 155 -0.79 3.86 -2.56
C ALA A 155 0.75 3.84 -2.67
N GLN A 156 1.43 4.61 -1.81
CA GLN A 156 2.89 4.61 -1.71
C GLN A 156 3.41 3.25 -1.27
N THR A 157 2.97 2.72 -0.12
CA THR A 157 3.42 1.41 0.38
C THR A 157 3.22 0.28 -0.63
N LEU A 158 2.07 0.28 -1.32
CA LEU A 158 1.78 -0.74 -2.33
C LEU A 158 2.62 -0.54 -3.60
N SER A 159 2.90 0.70 -4.01
CA SER A 159 3.77 0.97 -5.16
C SER A 159 5.21 0.58 -4.86
N ASP A 160 5.75 1.00 -3.72
CA ASP A 160 7.13 0.70 -3.30
C ASP A 160 7.34 -0.83 -3.20
N SER A 161 6.34 -1.56 -2.69
CA SER A 161 6.39 -3.03 -2.61
C SER A 161 6.23 -3.73 -3.96
N LEU A 162 5.58 -3.09 -4.93
CA LEU A 162 5.30 -3.63 -6.28
C LEU A 162 6.24 -3.07 -7.36
N ASP A 163 7.24 -2.27 -6.99
CA ASP A 163 8.21 -1.67 -7.93
C ASP A 163 8.95 -2.75 -8.74
N SER A 164 9.10 -3.95 -8.19
CA SER A 164 9.61 -5.14 -8.90
C SER A 164 8.74 -5.55 -10.11
N VAL A 165 7.44 -5.25 -10.10
CA VAL A 165 6.45 -5.69 -11.10
C VAL A 165 6.01 -4.56 -12.05
N ASN A 166 6.66 -3.38 -12.01
CA ASN A 166 6.29 -2.19 -12.82
C ASN A 166 4.80 -1.81 -12.72
N THR A 167 4.16 -2.12 -11.60
CA THR A 167 2.74 -1.80 -11.38
C THR A 167 2.65 -0.69 -10.35
N SER A 168 2.58 0.56 -10.83
CA SER A 168 2.32 1.71 -9.97
C SER A 168 0.83 1.73 -9.61
N VAL A 169 0.56 1.76 -8.31
CA VAL A 169 -0.80 1.84 -7.76
C VAL A 169 -1.13 3.30 -7.49
N LEU A 170 -2.22 3.80 -8.10
CA LEU A 170 -2.61 5.20 -7.94
C LEU A 170 -3.56 5.37 -6.75
N GLU A 171 -3.54 6.54 -6.12
CA GLU A 171 -4.48 6.92 -5.05
C GLU A 171 -5.94 6.67 -5.42
N ARG A 172 -6.31 6.94 -6.68
CA ARG A 172 -7.67 6.71 -7.18
C ARG A 172 -8.08 5.23 -7.13
N ASP A 173 -7.12 4.32 -7.36
CA ASP A 173 -7.37 2.89 -7.43
C ASP A 173 -7.57 2.36 -6.00
N ILE A 174 -6.78 2.85 -5.04
CA ILE A 174 -6.99 2.62 -3.60
C ILE A 174 -8.34 3.19 -3.13
N GLN A 175 -8.65 4.42 -3.52
CA GLN A 175 -9.91 5.06 -3.14
C GLN A 175 -11.11 4.25 -3.63
N GLN A 176 -11.06 3.76 -4.88
CA GLN A 176 -12.11 2.92 -5.43
C GLN A 176 -12.18 1.57 -4.72
N GLY A 177 -11.05 0.90 -4.46
CA GLY A 177 -11.00 -0.35 -3.70
C GLY A 177 -11.61 -0.21 -2.29
N LEU A 178 -11.34 0.89 -1.60
CA LEU A 178 -11.94 1.19 -0.30
C LEU A 178 -13.45 1.45 -0.38
N ILE A 179 -13.96 2.07 -1.45
CA ILE A 179 -15.40 2.23 -1.70
C ILE A 179 -16.07 0.87 -1.96
N ASP A 180 -15.42 0.02 -2.76
CA ASP A 180 -15.95 -1.28 -3.15
C ASP A 180 -16.04 -2.24 -1.95
N VAL A 181 -15.02 -2.25 -1.09
CA VAL A 181 -15.01 -2.98 0.19
C VAL A 181 -15.95 -2.33 1.24
N GLY A 182 -16.40 -1.09 1.00
CA GLY A 182 -17.32 -0.37 1.88
C GLY A 182 -16.67 0.29 3.09
N LEU A 183 -15.37 0.57 3.02
CA LEU A 183 -14.60 1.33 4.00
C LEU A 183 -14.64 2.84 3.74
N LEU A 184 -14.99 3.25 2.51
CA LEU A 184 -15.30 4.64 2.15
C LEU A 184 -16.71 4.77 1.58
N GLU A 185 -17.28 5.97 1.71
CA GLU A 185 -18.54 6.33 1.06
C GLU A 185 -18.27 6.83 -0.36
N GLY A 186 -18.98 6.29 -1.35
CA GLY A 186 -18.83 6.68 -2.73
C GLY A 186 -19.71 5.84 -3.66
N ASN A 187 -19.72 6.21 -4.94
CA ASN A 187 -20.35 5.40 -5.96
C ASN A 187 -19.45 4.21 -6.25
N ARG A 188 -19.92 3.00 -5.94
CA ARG A 188 -19.25 1.78 -6.39
C ARG A 188 -19.26 1.76 -7.91
N THR A 189 -18.09 1.58 -8.52
CA THR A 189 -18.02 1.31 -9.94
C THR A 189 -18.61 -0.07 -10.16
N ASP A 190 -19.75 -0.12 -10.84
CA ASP A 190 -20.33 -1.35 -11.39
C ASP A 190 -19.53 -1.77 -12.63
N ASP A 191 -18.20 -1.87 -12.50
CA ASP A 191 -17.36 -2.47 -13.50
C ASP A 191 -17.45 -3.98 -13.29
N GLY A 192 -18.38 -4.59 -14.04
CA GLY A 192 -18.66 -6.03 -14.03
C GLY A 192 -17.46 -6.91 -14.43
N ARG A 193 -16.46 -6.99 -13.56
CA ARG A 193 -15.33 -7.92 -13.60
C ARG A 193 -15.07 -8.49 -12.20
N GLY A 194 -16.07 -9.21 -11.73
CA GLY A 194 -15.98 -10.03 -10.53
C GLY A 194 -17.33 -10.66 -10.30
N THR A 195 -17.56 -11.84 -10.88
CA THR A 195 -18.63 -12.72 -10.45
C THR A 195 -18.37 -13.13 -9.01
N VAL A 196 -18.77 -12.29 -8.06
CA VAL A 196 -19.38 -12.80 -6.85
C VAL A 196 -20.82 -13.00 -7.27
N GLU A 197 -21.22 -14.25 -7.45
CA GLU A 197 -22.63 -14.58 -7.59
C GLU A 197 -23.38 -13.90 -6.44
N GLU A 198 -24.13 -12.84 -6.74
CA GLU A 198 -25.05 -12.18 -5.81
C GLU A 198 -26.21 -13.12 -5.38
N GLU A 199 -26.04 -14.43 -5.54
CA GLU A 199 -27.00 -15.45 -5.14
C GLU A 199 -26.72 -16.02 -3.75
N ASP A 200 -25.53 -15.84 -3.15
CA ASP A 200 -25.19 -16.46 -1.85
C ASP A 200 -25.31 -15.52 -0.62
N LEU A 201 -25.79 -14.29 -0.81
CA LEU A 201 -26.24 -13.40 0.29
C LEU A 201 -27.77 -13.31 0.41
N ARG A 202 -28.51 -14.22 -0.23
CA ARG A 202 -29.92 -14.47 0.12
C ARG A 202 -30.00 -15.27 1.43
N LEU A 203 -29.73 -14.58 2.54
CA LEU A 203 -30.26 -14.99 3.83
C LEU A 203 -31.78 -15.12 3.69
N GLY A 204 -32.30 -16.31 3.98
CA GLY A 204 -33.71 -16.64 3.92
C GLY A 204 -34.57 -15.70 4.76
N GLY A 205 -35.06 -14.63 4.15
CA GLY A 205 -36.17 -13.84 4.61
C GLY A 205 -37.40 -14.22 3.81
N THR A 206 -38.38 -14.83 4.46
CA THR A 206 -39.73 -15.00 3.91
C THR A 206 -40.32 -13.62 3.62
N SER A 207 -40.40 -13.23 2.35
CA SER A 207 -41.17 -12.06 1.94
C SER A 207 -42.66 -12.32 2.15
N ILE A 208 -43.21 -11.76 3.22
CA ILE A 208 -44.66 -11.56 3.35
C ILE A 208 -45.01 -10.38 2.45
N GLU A 209 -45.64 -10.63 1.31
CA GLU A 209 -46.29 -9.59 0.53
C GLU A 209 -47.48 -9.02 1.33
N MET A 210 -47.24 -7.91 2.04
CA MET A 210 -48.33 -7.06 2.52
C MET A 210 -48.86 -6.27 1.32
N LYS A 211 -49.96 -6.76 0.76
CA LYS A 211 -50.75 -6.04 -0.24
C LYS A 211 -51.52 -4.93 0.48
N GLU A 212 -51.02 -3.70 0.42
CA GLU A 212 -51.82 -2.52 0.76
C GLU A 212 -52.99 -2.39 -0.25
N PRO A 213 -54.24 -2.25 0.21
CA PRO A 213 -55.36 -2.09 -0.70
C PRO A 213 -55.42 -0.64 -1.22
N GLU A 214 -55.06 -0.46 -2.48
CA GLU A 214 -55.38 0.75 -3.23
C GLU A 214 -56.89 0.96 -3.28
N SER A 215 -57.30 2.13 -2.82
CA SER A 215 -58.64 2.66 -2.95
C SER A 215 -58.91 3.05 -4.40
N ASP A 216 -59.87 2.38 -5.05
CA ASP A 216 -60.58 2.99 -6.18
C ASP A 216 -62.07 2.61 -6.19
N ILE A 217 -62.88 3.67 -6.14
CA ILE A 217 -64.33 3.66 -6.16
C ILE A 217 -64.77 3.83 -7.63
N ARG A 218 -65.47 2.85 -8.21
CA ARG A 218 -66.82 2.99 -8.82
C ARG A 218 -67.25 1.79 -9.68
N GLU A 219 -68.39 1.23 -9.28
CA GLU A 219 -69.53 0.78 -10.09
C GLU A 219 -69.37 -0.33 -11.16
N ARG A 220 -69.88 -1.54 -10.87
CA ARG A 220 -71.17 -2.09 -11.38
C ARG A 220 -71.29 -3.59 -11.12
N GLY A 221 -72.45 -4.02 -10.62
CA GLY A 221 -72.90 -5.43 -10.67
C GLY A 221 -73.21 -6.03 -9.30
N GLY A 222 -74.39 -5.73 -8.77
CA GLY A 222 -74.83 -6.25 -7.48
C GLY A 222 -75.05 -7.75 -7.45
N LEU A 223 -74.64 -8.36 -6.33
CA LEU A 223 -75.16 -9.64 -5.86
C LEU A 223 -75.40 -9.51 -4.35
N THR A 224 -76.58 -9.03 -3.98
CA THR A 224 -77.03 -9.01 -2.58
C THR A 224 -77.61 -10.37 -2.23
N VAL A 225 -76.88 -11.15 -1.43
CA VAL A 225 -77.43 -12.32 -0.73
C VAL A 225 -78.18 -11.84 0.51
N ASN A 226 -79.48 -12.10 0.57
CA ASN A 226 -80.32 -11.82 1.73
C ASN A 226 -80.11 -12.89 2.80
N ALA A 227 -79.79 -12.48 4.02
CA ALA A 227 -79.61 -13.34 5.19
C ALA A 227 -80.93 -13.61 5.94
N SER A 228 -81.95 -14.09 5.23
CA SER A 228 -83.27 -14.39 5.81
C SER A 228 -83.72 -15.85 5.65
N ASP A 229 -82.81 -16.77 5.32
CA ASP A 229 -83.17 -18.17 5.02
C ASP A 229 -82.58 -19.19 6.01
N TYR A 230 -82.55 -18.82 7.30
CA TYR A 230 -82.37 -19.76 8.41
C TYR A 230 -83.40 -19.45 9.50
N ALA A 231 -84.61 -20.00 9.34
CA ALA A 231 -85.58 -20.24 10.40
C ALA A 231 -86.34 -21.54 10.09
#